data_AF-A0A9Q0MLH6-F1
#
_entry.id   AF-A0A9Q0MLH6-F1
#
_cell.length_a   1.000
_cell.length_b   1.000
_cell.length_c   1.000
_cell.angle_alpha   90.00
_cell.angle_beta   90.00
_cell.angle_gamma   90.00
#
_symmetry.space_group_name_H-M   'P 1'
#
loop_
_entity.id
_entity.type
_entity.pdbx_description
1 polymer ?
#
loop_
_entity_poly.entity_id
_entity_poly.type
_entity_poly.pdbx_seq_one_letter_code
_entity_poly.pdbx_strand_id
1 'polypeptide(L)'
;MQCCVDSFLTKKIKVKVMSAFDLQKESDVKEYLEKLGIEYRFGCFSEKQAEACHLLGDYLESIKKDFEKASKVYRSNCDDYGYARSCLKYGNYSFLGKGKSGSAGSVAEAYKYYEKGCTLNEAESCLHSGLILVSRSMKEEVNRDVKKGVNYLTKSCEMNNATACFYLSGLHIAGVHLDPEQEISIELSAKRDPKEFIVPKDMIKAFNYATKACELRNMYACANLSQMYARGDGTEKNEEKAQKFKKLAMEMQEEIKNQQQTLTFQQEAYVSKESDVKEYLEKLGIEYRFGCFSEKQAEACHLLGDYLESIKKDFEKASKVYRSNCDDYGYARSCLKYGNYSFLGKGKSGSAGSVAEAYKYYEKGCTLNEAESCLHSGLILVSRSMKEEVNRDVKK
;
A
#
# COMPACT_ATOMS: atom_id res chain seq x y z
N MET A 1 5.12 54.61 8.21
CA MET A 1 6.25 53.67 8.17
C MET A 1 6.00 52.56 9.19
N GLN A 2 5.19 51.55 8.88
CA GLN A 2 5.01 50.39 9.76
C GLN A 2 4.42 49.23 8.95
N CYS A 3 5.25 48.58 8.13
CA CYS A 3 4.93 47.33 7.42
C CYS A 3 6.25 46.75 6.88
N CYS A 4 7.17 46.34 7.76
CA CYS A 4 8.40 45.62 7.35
C CYS A 4 9.14 44.92 8.52
N VAL A 5 8.51 44.68 9.68
CA VAL A 5 9.21 44.09 10.85
C VAL A 5 8.89 42.60 11.05
N ASP A 6 7.74 42.10 10.59
CA ASP A 6 7.30 40.73 10.90
C ASP A 6 7.81 39.62 9.95
N SER A 7 8.37 39.98 8.79
CA SER A 7 9.00 39.02 7.87
C SER A 7 10.46 38.71 8.21
N PHE A 8 11.13 39.54 9.00
CA PHE A 8 12.56 39.38 9.32
C PHE A 8 12.78 38.54 10.58
N LEU A 9 11.86 38.58 11.54
CA LEU A 9 11.94 37.79 12.79
C LEU A 9 11.72 36.30 12.54
N THR A 10 10.74 35.91 11.72
CA THR A 10 10.44 34.50 11.40
C THR A 10 11.55 33.83 10.58
N LYS A 11 12.20 34.56 9.65
CA LYS A 11 13.38 34.05 8.91
C LYS A 11 14.62 33.94 9.79
N LYS A 12 14.89 34.92 10.67
CA LYS A 12 16.03 34.84 11.61
C LYS A 12 15.85 33.73 12.64
N ILE A 13 14.64 33.49 13.13
CA ILE A 13 14.37 32.38 14.07
C ILE A 13 14.59 31.02 13.39
N LYS A 14 14.07 30.80 12.17
CA LYS A 14 14.32 29.55 11.43
C LYS A 14 15.81 29.28 11.14
N VAL A 15 16.57 30.33 10.77
CA VAL A 15 18.02 30.19 10.54
C VAL A 15 18.81 29.97 11.84
N LYS A 16 18.36 30.55 12.96
CA LYS A 16 19.05 30.44 14.26
C LYS A 16 18.82 29.10 14.95
N VAL A 17 17.67 28.44 14.74
CA VAL A 17 17.40 27.07 15.24
C VAL A 17 18.26 26.04 14.50
N MET A 18 18.44 26.19 13.17
CA MET A 18 19.32 25.33 12.39
C MET A 18 20.81 25.54 12.68
N SER A 19 21.21 26.67 13.26
CA SER A 19 22.60 26.93 13.65
C SER A 19 23.01 26.37 15.02
N ALA A 20 22.07 25.81 15.80
CA ALA A 20 22.31 25.38 17.18
C ALA A 20 22.54 23.86 17.32
N PHE A 21 22.21 23.06 16.31
CA PHE A 21 22.32 21.60 16.35
C PHE A 21 23.02 21.09 15.09
N ASP A 22 24.04 20.25 15.26
CA ASP A 22 24.65 19.53 14.15
C ASP A 22 23.85 18.26 13.85
N LEU A 23 23.03 18.28 12.78
CA LEU A 23 22.19 17.13 12.41
C LEU A 23 22.98 15.92 11.87
N GLN A 24 24.30 16.04 11.69
CA GLN A 24 25.19 14.92 11.41
C GLN A 24 25.65 14.21 12.70
N LYS A 25 25.46 14.85 13.86
CA LYS A 25 25.88 14.34 15.16
C LYS A 25 24.70 13.75 15.92
N GLU A 26 24.77 12.46 16.20
CA GLU A 26 23.67 11.70 16.81
C GLU A 26 23.13 12.30 18.13
N SER A 27 24.02 12.84 18.98
CA SER A 27 23.62 13.47 20.24
C SER A 27 22.75 14.72 20.03
N ASP A 28 23.09 15.52 19.03
CA ASP A 28 22.43 16.78 18.74
C ASP A 28 21.08 16.51 18.06
N VAL A 29 20.99 15.45 17.25
CA VAL A 29 19.72 14.95 16.69
C VAL A 29 18.79 14.46 17.80
N LYS A 30 19.30 13.70 18.79
CA LYS A 30 18.49 13.26 19.95
C LYS A 30 17.96 14.45 20.74
N GLU A 31 18.81 15.41 21.06
CA GLU A 31 18.41 16.62 21.79
C GLU A 31 17.38 17.45 21.01
N TYR A 32 17.58 17.60 19.70
CA TYR A 32 16.62 18.28 18.82
C TYR A 32 15.26 17.57 18.82
N LEU A 33 15.22 16.25 18.66
CA LEU A 33 13.98 15.47 18.68
C LEU A 33 13.27 15.53 20.04
N GLU A 34 14.01 15.60 21.15
CA GLU A 34 13.41 15.77 22.48
C GLU A 34 12.77 17.15 22.63
N LYS A 35 13.48 18.22 22.25
CA LYS A 35 12.95 19.59 22.25
C LYS A 35 11.71 19.72 21.36
N LEU A 36 11.75 19.11 20.18
CA LEU A 36 10.62 19.08 19.25
C LEU A 36 9.38 18.42 19.86
N GLY A 37 9.56 17.31 20.59
CA GLY A 37 8.48 16.65 21.31
C GLY A 37 7.85 17.51 22.42
N ILE A 38 8.64 18.36 23.08
CA ILE A 38 8.15 19.32 24.08
C ILE A 38 7.34 20.43 23.41
N GLU A 39 7.84 20.99 22.31
CA GLU A 39 7.15 22.04 21.54
C GLU A 39 5.80 21.54 21.02
N TYR A 40 5.75 20.35 20.42
CA TYR A 40 4.49 19.77 19.93
C TYR A 40 3.50 19.49 21.08
N ARG A 41 4.00 19.03 22.23
CA ARG A 41 3.16 18.82 23.42
C ARG A 41 2.58 20.12 23.95
N PHE A 42 3.41 21.16 24.04
CA PHE A 42 2.98 22.48 24.50
C PHE A 42 1.97 23.10 23.54
N GLY A 43 2.26 23.10 22.24
CA GLY A 43 1.35 23.62 21.22
C GLY A 43 0.00 22.87 21.19
N CYS A 44 0.03 21.56 21.40
CA CYS A 44 -1.19 20.76 21.44
C CYS A 44 -2.04 21.01 22.69
N PHE A 45 -1.47 20.84 23.89
CA PHE A 45 -2.25 20.84 25.13
C PHE A 45 -2.42 22.20 25.78
N SER A 46 -1.42 23.08 25.66
CA SER A 46 -1.47 24.43 26.24
C SER A 46 -2.12 25.41 25.27
N GLU A 47 -1.67 25.41 24.01
CA GLU A 47 -2.11 26.39 23.01
C GLU A 47 -3.29 25.90 22.16
N LYS A 48 -3.67 24.62 22.30
CA LYS A 48 -4.81 24.01 21.60
C LYS A 48 -4.72 24.12 20.07
N GLN A 49 -3.50 24.07 19.54
CA GLN A 49 -3.26 24.15 18.10
C GLN A 49 -3.43 22.78 17.46
N ALA A 50 -4.41 22.65 16.57
CA ALA A 50 -4.75 21.40 15.91
C ALA A 50 -3.57 20.81 15.10
N GLU A 51 -2.79 21.66 14.43
CA GLU A 51 -1.60 21.23 13.70
C GLU A 51 -0.51 20.70 14.63
N ALA A 52 -0.26 21.37 15.76
CA ALA A 52 0.69 20.90 16.78
C ALA A 52 0.26 19.57 17.39
N CYS A 53 -1.05 19.35 17.62
CA CYS A 53 -1.56 18.06 18.04
C CYS A 53 -1.33 16.96 17.00
N HIS A 54 -1.51 17.25 15.71
CA HIS A 54 -1.22 16.27 14.66
C HIS A 54 0.27 15.90 14.63
N LEU A 55 1.15 16.91 14.69
CA LEU A 55 2.60 16.71 14.75
C LEU A 55 3.04 15.96 16.00
N LEU A 56 2.39 16.19 17.14
CA LEU A 56 2.60 15.38 18.35
C LEU A 56 2.24 13.92 18.11
N GLY A 57 1.12 13.66 17.42
CA GLY A 57 0.73 12.31 17.01
C GLY A 57 1.79 11.65 16.12
N ASP A 58 2.26 12.34 15.08
CA ASP A 58 3.29 11.84 14.16
C ASP A 58 4.62 11.58 14.89
N TYR A 59 4.98 12.44 15.83
CA TYR A 59 6.17 12.28 16.68
C TYR A 59 6.06 11.03 17.57
N LEU A 60 4.93 10.85 18.24
CA LEU A 60 4.68 9.68 19.08
C LEU A 60 4.71 8.40 18.25
N GLU A 61 4.10 8.40 17.07
CA GLU A 61 4.05 7.27 16.14
C GLU A 61 5.43 6.92 15.57
N SER A 62 6.14 7.91 15.04
CA SER A 62 7.32 7.67 14.19
C SER A 62 8.61 7.66 14.98
N ILE A 63 8.74 8.52 15.99
CA ILE A 63 9.96 8.73 16.77
C ILE A 63 9.92 7.93 18.07
N LYS A 64 8.84 8.06 18.86
CA LYS A 64 8.73 7.35 20.14
C LYS A 64 8.17 5.94 20.01
N LYS A 65 7.60 5.58 18.85
CA LYS A 65 6.88 4.32 18.62
C LYS A 65 5.79 4.03 19.66
N ASP A 66 5.23 5.08 20.26
CA ASP A 66 4.16 5.00 21.25
C ASP A 66 2.81 5.13 20.53
N PHE A 67 2.39 4.01 19.93
CA PHE A 67 1.18 3.96 19.13
C PHE A 67 -0.10 4.18 19.94
N GLU A 68 -0.11 3.82 21.23
CA GLU A 68 -1.27 4.04 22.09
C GLU A 68 -1.48 5.53 22.34
N LYS A 69 -0.42 6.27 22.70
CA LYS A 69 -0.53 7.72 22.87
C LYS A 69 -0.78 8.43 21.55
N ALA A 70 -0.13 8.02 20.46
CA ALA A 70 -0.37 8.59 19.14
C ALA A 70 -1.85 8.45 18.75
N SER A 71 -2.44 7.26 18.92
CA SER A 71 -3.86 6.99 18.68
C SER A 71 -4.76 7.94 19.45
N LYS A 72 -4.52 8.11 20.76
CA LYS A 72 -5.31 9.02 21.62
C LYS A 72 -5.23 10.47 21.13
N VAL A 73 -4.04 10.94 20.76
CA VAL A 73 -3.83 12.32 20.26
C VAL A 73 -4.50 12.52 18.91
N TYR A 74 -4.38 11.58 17.97
CA TYR A 74 -5.09 11.69 16.69
C TYR A 74 -6.61 11.71 16.88
N ARG A 75 -7.13 10.84 17.76
CA ARG A 75 -8.55 10.81 18.07
C ARG A 75 -9.05 12.15 18.62
N SER A 76 -8.43 12.63 19.70
CA SER A 76 -8.85 13.89 20.33
C SER A 76 -8.71 15.06 19.37
N ASN A 77 -7.68 15.09 18.54
CA ASN A 77 -7.50 16.17 17.56
C ASN A 77 -8.56 16.15 16.44
N CYS A 78 -8.99 14.96 16.01
CA CYS A 78 -10.13 14.83 15.11
C CYS A 78 -11.45 15.23 15.79
N ASP A 79 -11.63 14.82 17.05
CA ASP A 79 -12.88 14.99 17.79
C ASP A 79 -13.11 16.41 18.26
N ASP A 80 -12.11 17.00 18.91
CA ASP A 80 -12.21 18.27 19.59
C ASP A 80 -11.94 19.45 18.66
N TYR A 81 -11.02 19.29 17.71
CA TYR A 81 -10.57 20.37 16.82
C TYR A 81 -10.98 20.19 15.36
N GLY A 82 -11.62 19.08 15.00
CA GLY A 82 -12.06 18.84 13.61
C GLY A 82 -10.90 18.80 12.62
N TYR A 83 -9.72 18.31 13.04
CA TYR A 83 -8.56 18.29 12.17
C TYR A 83 -8.59 17.10 11.21
N ALA A 84 -8.86 17.38 9.93
CA ALA A 84 -9.18 16.38 8.91
C ALA A 84 -8.10 15.27 8.77
N ARG A 85 -6.81 15.66 8.75
CA ARG A 85 -5.68 14.72 8.70
C ARG A 85 -5.60 13.81 9.93
N SER A 86 -5.99 14.30 11.10
CA SER A 86 -6.06 13.47 12.31
C SER A 86 -7.22 12.49 12.27
N CYS A 87 -8.34 12.85 11.64
CA CYS A 87 -9.45 11.92 11.40
C CYS A 87 -9.01 10.77 10.49
N LEU A 88 -8.27 11.07 9.42
CA LEU A 88 -7.64 10.06 8.57
C LEU A 88 -6.71 9.13 9.36
N LYS A 89 -5.76 9.72 10.10
CA LYS A 89 -4.79 8.95 10.91
C LYS A 89 -5.47 8.06 11.93
N TYR A 90 -6.44 8.58 12.68
CA TYR A 90 -7.19 7.76 13.63
C TYR A 90 -8.03 6.69 12.93
N GLY A 91 -8.64 7.00 11.79
CA GLY A 91 -9.32 6.01 10.94
C GLY A 91 -8.40 4.84 10.56
N ASN A 92 -7.16 5.13 10.15
CA ASN A 92 -6.14 4.11 9.84
C ASN A 92 -5.78 3.27 11.08
N TYR A 93 -5.66 3.91 12.25
CA TYR A 93 -5.39 3.23 13.52
C TYR A 93 -6.54 2.29 13.91
N SER A 94 -7.79 2.78 13.81
CA SER A 94 -8.97 1.96 14.05
C SER A 94 -9.08 0.81 13.05
N PHE A 95 -8.78 1.04 11.77
CA PHE A 95 -8.83 -0.01 10.75
C PHE A 95 -7.84 -1.14 11.02
N LEU A 96 -6.61 -0.78 11.42
CA LEU A 96 -5.52 -1.74 11.65
C LEU A 96 -5.45 -2.28 13.09
N GLY A 97 -6.27 -1.75 14.02
CA GLY A 97 -6.14 -2.04 15.45
C GLY A 97 -4.87 -1.46 16.09
N LYS A 98 -4.17 -0.57 15.39
CA LYS A 98 -2.90 0.01 15.83
C LYS A 98 -3.15 0.87 17.08
N GLY A 99 -2.26 0.75 18.08
CA GLY A 99 -2.38 1.49 19.35
C GLY A 99 -3.33 0.87 20.38
N LYS A 100 -3.88 -0.32 20.13
CA LYS A 100 -4.55 -1.17 21.13
C LYS A 100 -3.90 -2.55 21.08
N SER A 101 -3.19 -2.95 22.14
CA SER A 101 -2.47 -4.23 22.17
C SER A 101 -3.42 -5.41 21.91
N GLY A 102 -3.13 -6.23 20.90
CA GLY A 102 -3.89 -7.44 20.56
C GLY A 102 -5.26 -7.21 19.90
N SER A 103 -5.56 -6.00 19.41
CA SER A 103 -6.84 -5.71 18.72
C SER A 103 -6.71 -5.89 17.21
N ALA A 104 -7.70 -6.55 16.59
CA ALA A 104 -7.77 -6.73 15.13
C ALA A 104 -8.26 -5.48 14.35
N GLY A 105 -8.56 -4.38 15.04
CA GLY A 105 -9.18 -3.20 14.45
C GLY A 105 -10.69 -3.29 14.35
N SER A 106 -11.31 -2.26 13.77
CA SER A 106 -12.75 -2.18 13.48
C SER A 106 -12.96 -1.35 12.21
N VAL A 107 -13.55 -1.98 11.20
CA VAL A 107 -13.91 -1.32 9.93
C VAL A 107 -15.02 -0.30 10.17
N ALA A 108 -15.97 -0.62 11.05
CA ALA A 108 -17.05 0.30 11.42
C ALA A 108 -16.53 1.58 12.10
N GLU A 109 -15.62 1.45 13.07
CA GLU A 109 -14.99 2.62 13.71
C GLU A 109 -14.15 3.40 12.68
N ALA A 110 -13.34 2.71 11.87
CA ALA A 110 -12.54 3.36 10.84
C ALA A 110 -13.41 4.17 9.85
N TYR A 111 -14.48 3.56 9.34
CA TYR A 111 -15.42 4.21 8.42
C TYR A 111 -16.02 5.47 9.02
N LYS A 112 -16.41 5.47 10.30
CA LYS A 112 -16.92 6.67 10.99
C LYS A 112 -15.93 7.83 10.93
N TYR A 113 -14.65 7.57 11.15
CA TYR A 113 -13.63 8.63 11.14
C TYR A 113 -13.17 9.02 9.73
N TYR A 114 -13.14 8.08 8.78
CA TYR A 114 -12.96 8.41 7.36
C TYR A 114 -14.11 9.28 6.84
N GLU A 115 -15.36 8.97 7.21
CA GLU A 115 -16.50 9.77 6.82
C GLU A 115 -16.37 11.19 7.39
N LYS A 116 -16.04 11.31 8.69
CA LYS A 116 -15.76 12.61 9.32
C LYS A 116 -14.62 13.38 8.63
N GLY A 117 -13.49 12.73 8.36
CA GLY A 117 -12.38 13.34 7.62
C GLY A 117 -12.79 13.79 6.22
N CYS A 118 -13.63 13.01 5.53
CA CYS A 118 -14.16 13.37 4.22
C CYS A 118 -15.09 14.59 4.28
N THR A 119 -15.93 14.72 5.32
CA THR A 119 -16.76 15.93 5.52
C THR A 119 -15.91 17.19 5.72
N LEU A 120 -14.73 17.03 6.29
CA LEU A 120 -13.73 18.08 6.50
C LEU A 120 -12.82 18.31 5.28
N ASN A 121 -13.18 17.76 4.11
CA ASN A 121 -12.42 17.84 2.87
C ASN A 121 -10.98 17.29 3.01
N GLU A 122 -10.84 16.10 3.59
CA GLU A 122 -9.62 15.29 3.46
C GLU A 122 -9.79 14.25 2.36
N ALA A 123 -9.00 14.37 1.28
CA ALA A 123 -9.23 13.62 0.05
C ALA A 123 -9.03 12.12 0.25
N GLU A 124 -8.02 11.72 1.01
CA GLU A 124 -7.72 10.32 1.31
C GLU A 124 -8.79 9.70 2.24
N SER A 125 -9.38 10.50 3.14
CA SER A 125 -10.52 10.04 3.94
C SER A 125 -11.75 9.76 3.07
N CYS A 126 -12.01 10.60 2.06
CA CYS A 126 -13.06 10.33 1.07
C CYS A 126 -12.76 9.08 0.24
N LEU A 127 -11.50 8.85 -0.13
CA LEU A 127 -11.08 7.62 -0.83
C LEU A 127 -11.41 6.38 0.00
N HIS A 128 -10.98 6.32 1.27
CA HIS A 128 -11.23 5.16 2.13
C HIS A 128 -12.72 4.95 2.43
N SER A 129 -13.47 6.02 2.68
CA SER A 129 -14.93 5.96 2.84
C SER A 129 -15.60 5.36 1.60
N GLY A 130 -15.18 5.81 0.42
CA GLY A 130 -15.66 5.32 -0.86
C GLY A 130 -15.36 3.82 -1.06
N LEU A 131 -14.11 3.41 -0.82
CA LEU A 131 -13.67 2.03 -0.97
C LEU A 131 -14.39 1.05 -0.03
N ILE A 132 -14.61 1.44 1.23
CA ILE A 132 -15.36 0.62 2.19
C ILE A 132 -16.79 0.38 1.68
N LEU A 133 -17.47 1.43 1.22
CA LEU A 133 -18.88 1.33 0.80
C LEU A 133 -19.10 0.62 -0.54
N VAL A 134 -18.10 0.57 -1.43
CA VAL A 134 -18.21 -0.18 -2.69
C VAL A 134 -17.79 -1.65 -2.54
N SER A 135 -16.97 -1.97 -1.52
CA SER A 135 -16.45 -3.32 -1.28
C SER A 135 -17.56 -4.30 -0.92
N ARG A 136 -17.42 -5.54 -1.41
CA ARG A 136 -18.30 -6.66 -1.05
C ARG A 136 -17.86 -7.42 0.20
N SER A 137 -16.59 -7.29 0.58
CA SER A 137 -16.01 -8.05 1.70
C SER A 137 -16.31 -7.48 3.08
N MET A 138 -16.90 -6.28 3.17
CA MET A 138 -17.02 -5.50 4.42
C MET A 138 -18.46 -5.48 4.99
N LYS A 139 -19.39 -6.25 4.40
CA LYS A 139 -20.84 -6.18 4.66
C LYS A 139 -21.22 -6.44 6.13
N GLU A 140 -20.45 -7.24 6.84
CA GLU A 140 -20.73 -7.62 8.23
C GLU A 140 -20.47 -6.49 9.25
N GLU A 141 -19.63 -5.49 8.91
CA GLU A 141 -19.31 -4.36 9.79
C GLU A 141 -19.89 -3.02 9.30
N VAL A 142 -20.00 -2.83 7.98
CA VAL A 142 -20.54 -1.61 7.37
C VAL A 142 -21.46 -2.00 6.22
N ASN A 143 -22.70 -1.50 6.26
CA ASN A 143 -23.66 -1.72 5.19
C ASN A 143 -23.13 -1.12 3.89
N ARG A 144 -23.04 -1.97 2.86
CA ARG A 144 -22.60 -1.58 1.53
C ARG A 144 -23.59 -0.57 0.92
N ASP A 145 -23.08 0.57 0.46
CA ASP A 145 -23.84 1.59 -0.26
C ASP A 145 -23.00 2.10 -1.43
N VAL A 146 -23.14 1.44 -2.58
CA VAL A 146 -22.33 1.75 -3.77
C VAL A 146 -22.54 3.18 -4.24
N LYS A 147 -23.77 3.71 -4.18
CA LYS A 147 -24.06 5.07 -4.67
C LYS A 147 -23.35 6.10 -3.81
N LYS A 148 -23.46 5.96 -2.49
CA LYS A 148 -22.74 6.82 -1.55
C LYS A 148 -21.22 6.65 -1.67
N GLY A 149 -20.75 5.41 -1.84
CA GLY A 149 -19.34 5.12 -2.06
C GLY A 149 -18.76 5.79 -3.31
N VAL A 150 -19.47 5.70 -4.44
CA VAL A 150 -19.12 6.41 -5.68
C VAL A 150 -19.07 7.92 -5.47
N ASN A 151 -20.04 8.51 -4.75
CA ASN A 151 -20.02 9.94 -4.45
C ASN A 151 -18.77 10.36 -3.65
N TYR A 152 -18.35 9.55 -2.66
CA TYR A 152 -17.10 9.80 -1.93
C TYR A 152 -15.86 9.67 -2.82
N LEU A 153 -15.80 8.66 -3.68
CA LEU A 153 -14.71 8.53 -4.66
C LEU A 153 -14.69 9.71 -5.64
N THR A 154 -15.85 10.18 -6.11
CA THR A 154 -15.97 11.36 -6.97
C THR A 154 -15.44 12.61 -6.27
N LYS A 155 -15.88 12.86 -5.03
CA LYS A 155 -15.38 13.99 -4.23
C LYS A 155 -13.87 13.91 -4.04
N SER A 156 -13.32 12.73 -3.72
CA SER A 156 -11.88 12.51 -3.58
C SER A 156 -11.12 12.78 -4.89
N CYS A 157 -11.65 12.32 -6.03
CA CYS A 157 -11.08 12.56 -7.35
C CYS A 157 -11.15 14.04 -7.76
N GLU A 158 -12.22 14.76 -7.40
CA GLU A 158 -12.34 16.22 -7.59
C GLU A 158 -11.27 16.99 -6.80
N MET A 159 -10.89 16.47 -5.64
CA MET A 159 -9.77 16.96 -4.83
C MET A 159 -8.39 16.46 -5.29
N ASN A 160 -8.27 16.04 -6.57
CA ASN A 160 -7.02 15.58 -7.18
C ASN A 160 -6.40 14.34 -6.54
N ASN A 161 -7.20 13.48 -5.90
CA ASN A 161 -6.72 12.15 -5.48
C ASN A 161 -6.67 11.21 -6.70
N ALA A 162 -5.46 10.95 -7.19
CA ALA A 162 -5.21 10.14 -8.38
C ALA A 162 -5.77 8.70 -8.25
N THR A 163 -5.66 8.13 -7.04
CA THR A 163 -6.14 6.79 -6.73
C THR A 163 -7.67 6.70 -6.78
N ALA A 164 -8.38 7.69 -6.25
CA ALA A 164 -9.85 7.74 -6.35
C ALA A 164 -10.32 7.83 -7.81
N CYS A 165 -9.67 8.67 -8.62
CA CYS A 165 -9.95 8.74 -10.06
C CYS A 165 -9.69 7.39 -10.76
N PHE A 166 -8.60 6.70 -10.41
CA PHE A 166 -8.30 5.37 -10.93
C PHE A 166 -9.39 4.34 -10.56
N TYR A 167 -9.85 4.34 -9.30
CA TYR A 167 -10.94 3.46 -8.88
C TYR A 167 -12.25 3.75 -9.59
N LEU A 168 -12.63 5.02 -9.77
CA LEU A 168 -13.81 5.40 -10.56
C LEU A 168 -13.72 4.91 -12.01
N SER A 169 -12.53 5.01 -12.61
CA SER A 169 -12.28 4.45 -13.94
C SER A 169 -12.57 2.94 -13.94
N GLY A 170 -12.00 2.19 -13.01
CA GLY A 170 -12.23 0.76 -12.86
C GLY A 170 -13.71 0.39 -12.66
N LEU A 171 -14.44 1.16 -11.84
CA LEU A 171 -15.88 0.96 -11.62
C LEU A 171 -16.69 1.14 -12.91
N HIS A 172 -16.34 2.11 -13.75
CA HIS A 172 -17.01 2.33 -15.04
C HIS A 172 -16.58 1.38 -16.15
N ILE A 173 -15.37 0.80 -16.08
CA ILE A 173 -14.94 -0.30 -16.99
C ILE A 173 -15.73 -1.57 -16.67
N ALA A 174 -15.75 -1.96 -15.39
CA ALA A 174 -16.35 -3.22 -14.97
C ALA A 174 -17.88 -3.13 -14.84
N GLY A 175 -18.40 -1.96 -14.49
CA GLY A 175 -19.76 -1.80 -13.98
C GLY A 175 -19.93 -2.44 -12.60
N VAL A 176 -20.94 -2.02 -11.86
CA VAL A 176 -21.33 -2.62 -10.58
C VAL A 176 -22.77 -3.07 -10.65
N HIS A 177 -23.00 -4.38 -10.63
CA HIS A 177 -24.32 -4.99 -10.59
C HIS A 177 -25.03 -4.75 -9.25
N LEU A 178 -26.35 -4.74 -9.27
CA LEU A 178 -27.19 -4.90 -8.08
C LEU A 178 -26.82 -6.19 -7.35
N ASP A 179 -26.90 -6.17 -6.02
CA ASP A 179 -26.65 -7.37 -5.23
C ASP A 179 -27.89 -8.29 -5.30
N PRO A 180 -27.72 -9.63 -5.43
CA PRO A 180 -28.84 -10.57 -5.56
C PRO A 180 -29.84 -10.52 -4.40
N GLU A 181 -29.43 -10.08 -3.21
CA GLU A 181 -30.32 -9.95 -2.06
C GLU A 181 -31.26 -8.73 -2.12
N GLN A 182 -31.04 -7.80 -3.07
CA GLN A 182 -32.01 -6.76 -3.42
C GLN A 182 -32.94 -7.20 -4.57
N GLU A 183 -32.78 -8.42 -5.11
CA GLU A 183 -33.71 -9.02 -6.05
C GLU A 183 -34.83 -9.76 -5.30
N ILE A 184 -35.94 -9.06 -5.04
CA ILE A 184 -37.24 -9.77 -5.05
C ILE A 184 -37.63 -9.92 -6.52
N SER A 185 -37.46 -11.15 -6.99
CA SER A 185 -37.93 -11.72 -8.27
C SER A 185 -37.30 -11.15 -9.56
N ILE A 186 -36.57 -11.98 -10.31
CA ILE A 186 -37.11 -12.73 -11.46
C ILE A 186 -36.02 -13.65 -12.03
N GLU A 187 -36.49 -14.81 -12.45
CA GLU A 187 -35.82 -15.94 -13.05
C GLU A 187 -35.05 -15.68 -14.36
N LEU A 188 -34.07 -16.57 -14.58
CA LEU A 188 -33.41 -16.95 -15.83
C LEU A 188 -32.34 -16.01 -16.44
N SER A 189 -31.11 -16.42 -16.16
CA SER A 189 -29.90 -16.31 -16.98
C SER A 189 -30.13 -16.31 -18.51
N ALA A 190 -29.79 -15.19 -19.18
CA ALA A 190 -29.05 -15.13 -20.47
C ALA A 190 -29.02 -13.74 -21.15
N LYS A 191 -29.65 -12.69 -20.62
CA LYS A 191 -29.51 -11.31 -21.13
C LYS A 191 -29.68 -10.30 -19.99
N ARG A 192 -28.57 -9.84 -19.40
CA ARG A 192 -28.64 -8.82 -18.33
C ARG A 192 -28.98 -7.46 -18.91
N ASP A 193 -30.16 -6.95 -18.55
CA ASP A 193 -30.71 -5.66 -18.97
C ASP A 193 -29.84 -4.52 -18.39
N PRO A 194 -29.59 -3.41 -19.12
CA PRO A 194 -28.92 -2.21 -18.59
C PRO A 194 -29.48 -1.70 -17.25
N LYS A 195 -30.71 -2.07 -16.88
CA LYS A 195 -31.35 -1.76 -15.60
C LYS A 195 -30.79 -2.49 -14.37
N GLU A 196 -29.90 -3.49 -14.54
CA GLU A 196 -29.32 -4.27 -13.42
C GLU A 196 -28.05 -3.68 -12.79
N PHE A 197 -27.57 -2.53 -13.27
CA PHE A 197 -26.35 -1.92 -12.76
C PHE A 197 -26.65 -0.77 -11.80
N ILE A 198 -26.06 -0.82 -10.61
CA ILE A 198 -25.98 0.35 -9.70
C ILE A 198 -25.06 1.42 -10.32
N VAL A 199 -23.95 0.97 -10.92
CA VAL A 199 -23.04 1.80 -11.70
C VAL A 199 -22.92 1.16 -13.08
N PRO A 200 -23.52 1.74 -14.13
CA PRO A 200 -23.44 1.15 -15.46
C PRO A 200 -22.02 1.24 -16.01
N LYS A 201 -21.69 0.27 -16.87
CA LYS A 201 -20.49 0.34 -17.70
C LYS A 201 -20.58 1.58 -18.59
N ASP A 202 -19.53 2.39 -18.56
CA ASP A 202 -19.45 3.63 -19.33
C ASP A 202 -17.98 3.87 -19.69
N MET A 203 -17.58 3.42 -20.88
CA MET A 203 -16.18 3.49 -21.29
C MET A 203 -15.71 4.93 -21.49
N ILE A 204 -16.61 5.88 -21.81
CA ILE A 204 -16.26 7.30 -21.96
C ILE A 204 -15.94 7.90 -20.59
N LYS A 205 -16.78 7.65 -19.57
CA LYS A 205 -16.47 8.08 -18.19
C LYS A 205 -15.21 7.39 -17.67
N ALA A 206 -15.06 6.09 -17.92
CA ALA A 206 -13.86 5.36 -17.54
C ALA A 206 -12.59 5.98 -18.14
N PHE A 207 -12.66 6.37 -19.41
CA PHE A 207 -11.55 7.01 -20.13
C PHE A 207 -11.21 8.38 -19.53
N ASN A 208 -12.22 9.20 -19.24
CA ASN A 208 -12.03 10.52 -18.63
C ASN A 208 -11.39 10.41 -17.24
N TYR A 209 -11.86 9.47 -16.41
CA TYR A 209 -11.28 9.23 -15.09
C TYR A 209 -9.86 8.64 -15.17
N ALA A 210 -9.59 7.72 -16.10
CA ALA A 210 -8.24 7.19 -16.35
C ALA A 210 -7.28 8.29 -16.81
N THR A 211 -7.74 9.19 -17.67
CA THR A 211 -6.97 10.34 -18.15
C THR A 211 -6.61 11.25 -16.98
N LYS A 212 -7.60 11.68 -16.18
CA LYS A 212 -7.35 12.51 -15.00
C LYS A 212 -6.42 11.84 -13.99
N ALA A 213 -6.62 10.54 -13.71
CA ALA A 213 -5.75 9.79 -12.81
C ALA A 213 -4.30 9.72 -13.33
N CYS A 214 -4.10 9.52 -14.63
CA CYS A 214 -2.77 9.50 -15.25
C CYS A 214 -2.10 10.89 -15.22
N GLU A 215 -2.85 11.96 -15.49
CA GLU A 215 -2.37 13.36 -15.33
C GLU A 215 -1.94 13.66 -13.89
N LEU A 216 -2.65 13.08 -12.92
CA LEU A 216 -2.31 13.11 -11.50
C LEU A 216 -1.24 12.07 -11.10
N ARG A 217 -0.48 11.55 -12.07
CA ARG A 217 0.65 10.64 -11.85
C ARG A 217 0.25 9.32 -11.18
N ASN A 218 -0.91 8.75 -11.51
CA ASN A 218 -1.22 7.36 -11.21
C ASN A 218 -0.70 6.42 -12.32
N MET A 219 0.32 5.62 -11.99
CA MET A 219 0.99 4.70 -12.92
C MET A 219 0.02 3.69 -13.55
N TYR A 220 -0.87 3.09 -12.74
CA TYR A 220 -1.83 2.09 -13.22
C TYR A 220 -2.88 2.70 -14.16
N ALA A 221 -3.30 3.94 -13.91
CA ALA A 221 -4.18 4.67 -14.80
C ALA A 221 -3.54 4.96 -16.16
N CYS A 222 -2.24 5.31 -16.20
CA CYS A 222 -1.52 5.49 -17.46
C CYS A 222 -1.40 4.18 -18.25
N ALA A 223 -1.17 3.05 -17.56
CA ALA A 223 -1.18 1.74 -18.20
C ALA A 223 -2.57 1.39 -18.77
N ASN A 224 -3.65 1.68 -18.03
CA ASN A 224 -5.02 1.51 -18.54
C ASN A 224 -5.28 2.40 -19.75
N LEU A 225 -4.87 3.68 -19.70
CA LEU A 225 -5.06 4.63 -20.79
C LEU A 225 -4.33 4.19 -22.07
N SER A 226 -3.12 3.62 -21.93
CA SER A 226 -2.43 2.96 -23.04
C SER A 226 -3.29 1.89 -23.71
N GLN A 227 -3.89 1.00 -22.91
CA GLN A 227 -4.72 -0.08 -23.44
C GLN A 227 -6.02 0.45 -24.05
N MET A 228 -6.61 1.49 -23.46
CA MET A 228 -7.82 2.11 -23.96
C MET A 228 -7.59 2.74 -25.34
N TYR A 229 -6.47 3.44 -25.54
CA TYR A 229 -6.09 3.94 -26.87
C TYR A 229 -5.74 2.84 -27.87
N ALA A 230 -5.10 1.74 -27.45
CA ALA A 230 -4.78 0.63 -28.35
C ALA A 230 -6.04 -0.08 -28.87
N ARG A 231 -7.10 -0.13 -28.05
CA ARG A 231 -8.36 -0.84 -28.35
C ARG A 231 -9.47 0.07 -28.90
N GLY A 232 -9.39 1.38 -28.65
CA GLY A 232 -10.50 2.31 -28.90
C GLY A 232 -11.60 2.21 -27.84
N ASP A 233 -11.23 1.89 -26.59
CA ASP A 233 -12.16 1.75 -25.49
C ASP A 233 -12.48 3.14 -24.90
N GLY A 234 -13.68 3.67 -25.15
CA GLY A 234 -14.10 4.99 -24.64
C GLY A 234 -13.45 6.18 -25.35
N THR A 235 -12.65 5.92 -26.37
CA THR A 235 -11.95 6.89 -27.23
C THR A 235 -11.74 6.28 -28.62
N GLU A 236 -11.36 7.07 -29.61
CA GLU A 236 -10.85 6.53 -30.88
C GLU A 236 -9.53 5.78 -30.67
N LYS A 237 -9.36 4.69 -31.43
CA LYS A 237 -8.12 3.91 -31.44
C LYS A 237 -6.95 4.78 -31.92
N ASN A 238 -5.86 4.82 -31.16
CA ASN A 238 -4.66 5.58 -31.50
C ASN A 238 -3.41 4.90 -30.95
N GLU A 239 -2.65 4.25 -31.83
CA GLU A 239 -1.46 3.47 -31.46
C GLU A 239 -0.31 4.35 -30.92
N GLU A 240 -0.13 5.56 -31.47
CA GLU A 240 0.90 6.50 -31.02
C GLU A 240 0.65 6.95 -29.58
N LYS A 241 -0.59 7.32 -29.25
CA LYS A 241 -0.99 7.65 -27.88
C LYS A 241 -0.88 6.44 -26.96
N ALA A 242 -1.24 5.25 -27.42
CA ALA A 242 -1.06 4.03 -26.65
C ALA A 242 0.41 3.85 -26.23
N GLN A 243 1.34 3.90 -27.20
CA GLN A 243 2.77 3.79 -26.93
C GLN A 243 3.30 4.90 -26.02
N LYS A 244 2.82 6.14 -26.19
CA LYS A 244 3.15 7.27 -25.32
C LYS A 244 2.80 6.99 -23.87
N PHE A 245 1.55 6.59 -23.58
CA PHE A 245 1.12 6.34 -22.19
C PHE A 245 1.74 5.07 -21.60
N LYS A 246 2.05 4.07 -22.43
CA LYS A 246 2.84 2.90 -22.02
C LYS A 246 4.23 3.32 -21.54
N LYS A 247 4.92 4.17 -22.31
CA LYS A 247 6.24 4.70 -21.96
C LYS A 247 6.20 5.49 -20.65
N LEU A 248 5.22 6.38 -20.51
CA LEU A 248 5.01 7.15 -19.29
C LEU A 248 4.81 6.26 -18.05
N ALA A 249 4.00 5.20 -18.16
CA ALA A 249 3.79 4.26 -17.05
C ALA A 249 5.09 3.52 -16.67
N MET A 250 5.91 3.13 -17.66
CA MET A 250 7.21 2.50 -17.41
C MET A 250 8.23 3.46 -16.76
N GLU A 251 8.27 4.71 -17.21
CA GLU A 251 9.11 5.75 -16.60
C GLU A 251 8.72 5.97 -15.13
N MET A 252 7.43 6.07 -14.84
CA MET A 252 6.93 6.19 -13.46
C MET A 252 7.28 4.98 -12.59
N GLN A 253 7.22 3.77 -13.16
CA GLN A 253 7.61 2.55 -12.45
C GLN A 253 9.10 2.57 -12.09
N GLU A 254 9.94 3.01 -13.01
CA GLU A 254 11.38 3.14 -12.80
C GLU A 254 11.70 4.24 -11.77
N GLU A 255 11.01 5.38 -11.81
CA GLU A 255 11.12 6.42 -10.78
C GLU A 255 10.77 5.89 -9.39
N ILE A 256 9.65 5.16 -9.25
CA ILE A 256 9.23 4.56 -7.97
C ILE A 256 10.30 3.58 -7.47
N LYS A 257 10.84 2.74 -8.37
CA LYS A 257 11.92 1.80 -8.04
C LYS A 257 13.18 2.51 -7.56
N ASN A 258 13.58 3.58 -8.25
CA ASN A 258 14.77 4.36 -7.91
C ASN A 258 14.56 5.14 -6.60
N GLN A 259 13.36 5.65 -6.33
CA GLN A 259 13.01 6.29 -5.06
C GLN A 259 13.03 5.29 -3.91
N GLN A 260 12.48 4.08 -4.09
CA GLN A 260 12.58 3.01 -3.11
C GLN A 260 14.05 2.66 -2.83
N GLN A 261 14.88 2.50 -3.87
CA GLN A 261 16.33 2.30 -3.71
C GLN A 261 17.02 3.47 -3.00
N THR A 262 16.61 4.71 -3.27
CA THR A 262 17.14 5.91 -2.60
C THR A 262 16.71 6.00 -1.14
N LEU A 263 15.48 5.63 -0.81
CA LEU A 263 14.98 5.55 0.57
C LEU A 263 15.68 4.43 1.34
N THR A 264 15.93 3.29 0.69
CA THR A 264 16.79 2.22 1.24
C THR A 264 18.20 2.77 1.48
N PHE A 265 18.78 3.49 0.51
CA PHE A 265 20.10 4.11 0.66
C PHE A 265 20.12 5.22 1.74
N GLN A 266 19.05 5.99 1.93
CA GLN A 266 18.97 7.03 2.96
C GLN A 266 18.75 6.44 4.36
N GLN A 267 18.00 5.32 4.47
CA GLN A 267 17.92 4.52 5.69
C GLN A 267 19.28 3.88 6.01
N GLU A 268 20.02 3.43 4.98
CA GLU A 268 21.40 2.93 5.10
C GLU A 268 22.40 4.06 5.41
N ALA A 269 22.18 5.29 4.93
CA ALA A 269 23.03 6.45 5.19
C ALA A 269 22.91 6.99 6.63
N TYR A 270 21.83 6.64 7.35
CA TYR A 270 21.71 6.89 8.79
C TYR A 270 22.54 5.89 9.63
N VAL A 271 23.13 4.88 9.00
CA VAL A 271 24.08 3.95 9.63
C VAL A 271 25.49 4.33 9.15
N SER A 272 26.22 5.04 10.01
CA SER A 272 27.60 5.45 9.76
C SER A 272 28.53 4.26 9.50
N LYS A 273 29.48 4.41 8.56
CA LYS A 273 30.62 3.52 8.24
C LYS A 273 30.27 2.10 7.75
N GLU A 274 30.95 1.68 6.68
CA GLU A 274 30.84 0.34 6.06
C GLU A 274 31.08 -0.82 7.06
N SER A 275 31.86 -0.59 8.13
CA SER A 275 32.05 -1.53 9.24
C SER A 275 30.78 -1.77 10.06
N ASP A 276 29.99 -0.72 10.28
CA ASP A 276 28.87 -0.75 11.22
C ASP A 276 27.58 -1.23 10.51
N VAL A 277 27.48 -0.99 9.19
CA VAL A 277 26.44 -1.59 8.33
C VAL A 277 26.56 -3.11 8.31
N LYS A 278 27.79 -3.64 8.21
CA LYS A 278 28.01 -5.09 8.27
C LYS A 278 27.60 -5.65 9.63
N GLU A 279 27.93 -4.98 10.72
CA GLU A 279 27.54 -5.39 12.07
C GLU A 279 26.02 -5.34 12.27
N TYR A 280 25.36 -4.29 11.79
CA TYR A 280 23.91 -4.14 11.85
C TYR A 280 23.17 -5.21 11.03
N LEU A 281 23.62 -5.47 9.80
CA LEU A 281 23.05 -6.51 8.95
C LEU A 281 23.23 -7.90 9.57
N GLU A 282 24.37 -8.17 10.21
CA GLU A 282 24.56 -9.40 10.99
C GLU A 282 23.58 -9.50 12.17
N LYS A 283 23.39 -8.42 12.94
CA LYS A 283 22.41 -8.36 14.04
C LYS A 283 20.98 -8.58 13.54
N LEU A 284 20.60 -7.95 12.43
CA LEU A 284 19.29 -8.09 11.79
C LEU A 284 19.06 -9.52 11.30
N GLY A 285 20.09 -10.14 10.72
CA GLY A 285 20.05 -11.56 10.35
C GLY A 285 19.88 -12.51 11.56
N ILE A 286 20.42 -12.15 12.73
CA ILE A 286 20.21 -12.88 13.99
C ILE A 286 18.77 -12.72 14.46
N GLU A 287 18.22 -11.51 14.42
CA GLU A 287 16.84 -11.21 14.82
C GLU A 287 15.83 -11.95 13.93
N TYR A 288 15.96 -11.89 12.61
CA TYR A 288 15.10 -12.63 11.69
C TYR A 288 15.19 -14.14 11.89
N ARG A 289 16.40 -14.65 12.18
CA ARG A 289 16.62 -16.06 12.51
C ARG A 289 15.92 -16.45 13.81
N PHE A 290 16.03 -15.63 14.85
CA PHE A 290 15.37 -15.86 16.13
C PHE A 290 13.85 -15.83 15.97
N GLY A 291 13.30 -14.79 15.34
CA GLY A 291 11.87 -14.67 15.07
C GLY A 291 11.34 -15.85 14.24
N CYS A 292 12.10 -16.31 13.23
CA CYS A 292 11.70 -17.42 12.39
C CYS A 292 11.72 -18.78 13.10
N PHE A 293 12.84 -19.14 13.75
CA PHE A 293 13.03 -20.49 14.30
C PHE A 293 12.65 -20.64 15.77
N SER A 294 12.80 -19.59 16.56
CA SER A 294 12.50 -19.60 17.99
C SER A 294 11.06 -19.15 18.25
N GLU A 295 10.63 -18.04 17.64
CA GLU A 295 9.29 -17.48 17.86
C GLU A 295 8.25 -17.93 16.84
N LYS A 296 8.69 -18.64 15.78
CA LYS A 296 7.83 -19.21 14.72
C LYS A 296 6.98 -18.15 14.00
N GLN A 297 7.52 -16.95 13.82
CA GLN A 297 6.85 -15.86 13.11
C GLN A 297 7.06 -15.99 11.60
N ALA A 298 5.96 -16.12 10.86
CA ALA A 298 5.97 -16.30 9.41
C ALA A 298 6.61 -15.12 8.66
N GLU A 299 6.35 -13.89 9.12
CA GLU A 299 6.95 -12.69 8.53
C GLU A 299 8.47 -12.64 8.75
N ALA A 300 8.94 -12.98 9.95
CA ALA A 300 10.37 -13.07 10.26
C ALA A 300 11.08 -14.13 9.40
N CYS A 301 10.43 -15.27 9.13
CA CYS A 301 10.96 -16.27 8.19
C CYS A 301 11.06 -15.73 6.76
N HIS A 302 10.09 -14.93 6.30
CA HIS A 302 10.16 -14.32 4.98
C HIS A 302 11.33 -13.33 4.89
N LEU A 303 11.47 -12.45 5.90
CA LEU A 303 12.57 -11.48 5.98
C LEU A 303 13.94 -12.15 6.10
N LEU A 304 14.03 -13.29 6.81
CA LEU A 304 15.24 -14.11 6.84
C LEU A 304 15.60 -14.63 5.44
N GLY A 305 14.60 -15.08 4.68
CA GLY A 305 14.78 -15.50 3.28
C GLY A 305 15.32 -14.37 2.41
N ASP A 306 14.73 -13.17 2.50
CA ASP A 306 15.16 -11.99 1.75
C ASP A 306 16.57 -11.56 2.15
N TYR A 307 16.92 -11.63 3.45
CA TYR A 307 18.25 -11.37 3.95
C TYR A 307 19.29 -12.34 3.37
N LEU A 308 18.98 -13.65 3.39
CA LEU A 308 19.86 -14.68 2.82
C LEU A 308 20.05 -14.49 1.32
N GLU A 309 18.98 -14.17 0.59
CA GLU A 309 19.00 -13.93 -0.85
C GLU A 309 19.80 -12.67 -1.21
N SER A 310 19.49 -11.55 -0.56
CA SER A 310 19.92 -10.23 -1.00
C SER A 310 21.26 -9.81 -0.40
N ILE A 311 21.48 -10.15 0.88
CA ILE A 311 22.66 -9.73 1.64
C ILE A 311 23.71 -10.83 1.65
N LYS A 312 23.36 -12.05 2.08
CA LYS A 312 24.33 -13.16 2.13
C LYS A 312 24.62 -13.80 0.78
N LYS A 313 23.76 -13.56 -0.22
CA LYS A 313 23.77 -14.26 -1.52
C LYS A 313 23.77 -15.79 -1.37
N ASP A 314 23.20 -16.29 -0.27
CA ASP A 314 23.07 -17.71 0.04
C ASP A 314 21.70 -18.21 -0.46
N PHE A 315 21.64 -18.43 -1.76
CA PHE A 315 20.40 -18.82 -2.44
C PHE A 315 19.90 -20.20 -2.01
N GLU A 316 20.79 -21.11 -1.60
CA GLU A 316 20.39 -22.43 -1.12
C GLU A 316 19.64 -22.32 0.21
N LYS A 317 20.17 -21.57 1.18
CA LYS A 317 19.48 -21.36 2.45
C LYS A 317 18.21 -20.53 2.28
N ALA A 318 18.24 -19.48 1.46
CA ALA A 318 17.06 -18.68 1.16
C ALA A 318 15.92 -19.55 0.60
N SER A 319 16.24 -20.42 -0.37
CA SER A 319 15.30 -21.38 -0.96
C SER A 319 14.65 -22.27 0.10
N LYS A 320 15.44 -22.84 1.01
CA LYS A 320 14.95 -23.70 2.10
C LYS A 320 14.01 -22.93 3.04
N VAL A 321 14.37 -21.70 3.42
CA VAL A 321 13.57 -20.86 4.31
C VAL A 321 12.25 -20.43 3.66
N TYR A 322 12.26 -20.03 2.38
CA TYR A 322 11.01 -19.71 1.68
C TYR A 322 10.10 -20.92 1.56
N ARG A 323 10.67 -22.10 1.25
CA ARG A 323 9.91 -23.34 1.17
C ARG A 323 9.24 -23.67 2.49
N SER A 324 10.01 -23.75 3.58
CA SER A 324 9.47 -24.09 4.90
C SER A 324 8.45 -23.04 5.35
N ASN A 325 8.67 -21.76 5.06
CA ASN A 325 7.70 -20.73 5.44
C ASN A 325 6.37 -20.82 4.68
N CYS A 326 6.43 -21.19 3.39
CA CYS A 326 5.22 -21.50 2.63
C CYS A 326 4.55 -22.78 3.12
N ASP A 327 5.33 -23.81 3.43
CA ASP A 327 4.82 -25.13 3.79
C ASP A 327 4.23 -25.20 5.19
N ASP A 328 4.98 -24.69 6.17
CA ASP A 328 4.68 -24.84 7.59
C ASP A 328 3.78 -23.71 8.11
N TYR A 329 3.93 -22.49 7.58
CA TYR A 329 3.21 -21.31 8.06
C TYR A 329 2.20 -20.73 7.05
N GLY A 330 2.15 -21.24 5.83
CA GLY A 330 1.21 -20.75 4.81
C GLY A 330 1.45 -19.30 4.41
N TYR A 331 2.70 -18.81 4.46
CA TYR A 331 2.98 -17.42 4.11
C TYR A 331 3.00 -17.20 2.59
N ALA A 332 1.97 -16.52 2.09
CA ALA A 332 1.66 -16.44 0.65
C ALA A 332 2.84 -15.90 -0.20
N ARG A 333 3.53 -14.85 0.26
CA ARG A 333 4.71 -14.30 -0.42
C ARG A 333 5.91 -15.24 -0.43
N SER A 334 6.05 -16.10 0.57
CA SER A 334 7.11 -17.12 0.56
C SER A 334 6.80 -18.23 -0.46
N CYS A 335 5.53 -18.56 -0.67
CA CYS A 335 5.13 -19.48 -1.73
C CYS A 335 5.49 -18.94 -3.12
N LEU A 336 5.24 -17.65 -3.36
CA LEU A 336 5.68 -16.95 -4.57
C LEU A 336 7.20 -17.03 -4.76
N LYS A 337 7.97 -16.62 -3.73
CA LYS A 337 9.44 -16.61 -3.77
C LYS A 337 10.00 -18.00 -4.04
N TYR A 338 9.48 -19.03 -3.37
CA TYR A 338 9.93 -20.40 -3.61
C TYR A 338 9.51 -20.93 -5.00
N GLY A 339 8.33 -20.56 -5.49
CA GLY A 339 7.88 -20.85 -6.86
C GLY A 339 8.86 -20.28 -7.89
N ASN A 340 9.28 -19.03 -7.73
CA ASN A 340 10.27 -18.38 -8.59
C ASN A 340 11.63 -19.11 -8.56
N TYR A 341 12.07 -19.54 -7.37
CA TYR A 341 13.31 -20.30 -7.21
C TYR A 341 13.24 -21.65 -7.90
N SER A 342 12.13 -22.37 -7.73
CA SER A 342 11.87 -23.65 -8.39
C SER A 342 11.81 -23.51 -9.90
N PHE A 343 11.19 -22.44 -10.41
CA PHE A 343 11.08 -22.17 -11.84
C PHE A 343 12.46 -21.90 -12.49
N LEU A 344 13.30 -21.12 -11.80
CA LEU A 344 14.62 -20.73 -12.30
C LEU A 344 15.74 -21.73 -11.97
N GLY A 345 15.46 -22.74 -11.13
CA GLY A 345 16.51 -23.62 -10.57
C GLY A 345 17.43 -22.91 -9.58
N LYS A 346 17.03 -21.75 -9.05
CA LYS A 346 17.84 -20.94 -8.14
C LYS A 346 17.92 -21.62 -6.76
N GLY A 347 19.12 -21.71 -6.18
CA GLY A 347 19.34 -22.34 -4.88
C GLY A 347 19.53 -23.87 -4.89
N LYS A 348 19.61 -24.49 -6.07
CA LYS A 348 20.08 -25.87 -6.25
C LYS A 348 21.31 -25.83 -7.18
N SER A 349 22.47 -26.26 -6.69
CA SER A 349 23.72 -26.27 -7.45
C SER A 349 23.56 -27.05 -8.77
N GLY A 350 23.67 -26.37 -9.91
CA GLY A 350 23.75 -27.01 -11.23
C GLY A 350 22.49 -27.70 -11.74
N SER A 351 21.32 -27.54 -11.10
CA SER A 351 20.08 -28.16 -11.57
C SER A 351 19.21 -27.17 -12.36
N ALA A 352 18.65 -27.63 -13.48
CA ALA A 352 17.57 -26.93 -14.15
C ALA A 352 16.36 -26.76 -13.21
N GLY A 353 15.60 -25.68 -13.39
CA GLY A 353 14.33 -25.47 -12.68
C GLY A 353 13.31 -26.56 -12.99
N SER A 354 12.27 -26.64 -12.16
CA SER A 354 11.11 -27.52 -12.36
C SER A 354 9.85 -26.68 -12.51
N VAL A 355 9.24 -26.72 -13.69
CA VAL A 355 7.98 -26.02 -13.97
C VAL A 355 6.84 -26.61 -13.13
N ALA A 356 6.84 -27.93 -12.92
CA ALA A 356 5.83 -28.60 -12.10
C ALA A 356 5.93 -28.20 -10.61
N GLU A 357 7.15 -28.17 -10.04
CA GLU A 357 7.36 -27.72 -8.67
C GLU A 357 6.98 -26.24 -8.54
N ALA A 358 7.40 -25.37 -9.48
CA ALA A 358 7.02 -23.97 -9.48
C ALA A 358 5.49 -23.76 -9.51
N TYR A 359 4.81 -24.44 -10.44
CA TYR A 359 3.35 -24.38 -10.58
C TYR A 359 2.63 -24.74 -9.29
N LYS A 360 3.06 -25.82 -8.61
CA LYS A 360 2.49 -26.24 -7.33
C LYS A 360 2.53 -25.12 -6.28
N TYR A 361 3.65 -24.41 -6.17
CA TYR A 361 3.81 -23.35 -5.17
C TYR A 361 3.14 -22.04 -5.59
N TYR A 362 3.04 -21.75 -6.88
CA TYR A 362 2.22 -20.64 -7.37
C TYR A 362 0.73 -20.88 -7.12
N GLU A 363 0.21 -22.09 -7.35
CA GLU A 363 -1.17 -22.42 -6.99
C GLU A 363 -1.40 -22.29 -5.49
N LYS A 364 -0.47 -22.79 -4.66
CA LYS A 364 -0.53 -22.63 -3.21
C LYS A 364 -0.53 -21.16 -2.79
N GLY A 365 0.37 -20.34 -3.33
CA GLY A 365 0.38 -18.89 -3.09
C GLY A 365 -0.92 -18.21 -3.55
N CYS A 366 -1.48 -18.64 -4.68
CA CYS A 366 -2.73 -18.13 -5.19
C CYS A 366 -3.91 -18.44 -4.27
N THR A 367 -3.99 -19.68 -3.74
CA THR A 367 -5.02 -20.05 -2.75
C THR A 367 -4.92 -19.25 -1.44
N LEU A 368 -3.73 -18.72 -1.15
CA LEU A 368 -3.45 -17.83 -0.02
C LEU A 368 -3.63 -16.34 -0.37
N ASN A 369 -4.32 -16.03 -1.48
CA ASN A 369 -4.59 -14.70 -2.00
C ASN A 369 -3.37 -13.86 -2.42
N GLU A 370 -2.24 -14.49 -2.77
CA GLU A 370 -1.11 -13.78 -3.38
C GLU A 370 -1.32 -13.61 -4.89
N ALA A 371 -1.66 -12.38 -5.30
CA ALA A 371 -2.07 -12.06 -6.67
C ALA A 371 -1.00 -12.40 -7.73
N GLU A 372 0.28 -12.18 -7.43
CA GLU A 372 1.37 -12.48 -8.36
C GLU A 372 1.53 -14.00 -8.55
N SER A 373 1.24 -14.79 -7.52
CA SER A 373 1.25 -16.25 -7.61
C SER A 373 0.12 -16.76 -8.52
N CYS A 374 -1.08 -16.19 -8.43
CA CYS A 374 -2.18 -16.50 -9.36
C CYS A 374 -1.84 -16.16 -10.82
N LEU A 375 -1.14 -15.05 -11.04
CA LEU A 375 -0.69 -14.67 -12.37
C LEU A 375 0.31 -15.69 -12.93
N HIS A 376 1.31 -16.09 -12.15
CA HIS A 376 2.32 -17.05 -12.59
C HIS A 376 1.75 -18.45 -12.83
N SER A 377 0.83 -18.95 -11.98
CA SER A 377 0.18 -20.25 -12.23
C SER A 377 -0.68 -20.20 -13.50
N GLY A 378 -1.43 -19.10 -13.70
CA GLY A 378 -2.21 -18.86 -14.92
C GLY A 378 -1.34 -18.84 -16.18
N LEU A 379 -0.20 -18.16 -16.15
CA LEU A 379 0.75 -18.10 -17.28
C LEU A 379 1.29 -19.48 -17.66
N ILE A 380 1.60 -20.32 -16.67
CA ILE A 380 2.04 -21.70 -16.90
C ILE A 380 0.97 -22.51 -17.63
N LEU A 381 -0.32 -22.35 -17.25
CA LEU A 381 -1.43 -23.08 -17.86
C LEU A 381 -1.78 -22.62 -19.29
N VAL A 382 -1.50 -21.36 -19.63
CA VAL A 382 -1.73 -20.82 -20.97
C VAL A 382 -0.62 -21.25 -21.94
N SER A 383 0.59 -21.53 -21.42
CA SER A 383 1.70 -22.06 -22.21
C SER A 383 1.57 -23.56 -22.46
N ARG A 384 1.39 -23.94 -23.74
CA ARG A 384 1.20 -25.36 -24.14
C ARG A 384 2.37 -26.25 -23.70
N SER A 385 3.61 -25.80 -23.87
CA SER A 385 4.81 -26.57 -23.51
C SER A 385 4.95 -26.77 -21.99
N MET A 386 4.71 -25.71 -21.21
CA MET A 386 4.80 -25.75 -19.75
C MET A 386 3.67 -26.59 -19.14
N LYS A 387 2.45 -26.46 -19.68
CA LYS A 387 1.30 -27.28 -19.28
C LYS A 387 1.55 -28.78 -19.53
N GLU A 388 2.20 -29.14 -20.64
CA GLU A 388 2.59 -30.52 -20.94
C GLU A 388 3.67 -31.06 -19.99
N GLU A 389 4.55 -30.20 -19.46
CA GLU A 389 5.52 -30.56 -18.42
C GLU A 389 4.83 -30.83 -17.08
N VAL A 390 3.93 -29.93 -16.65
CA VAL A 390 3.12 -30.12 -15.43
C VAL A 390 2.32 -31.42 -15.49
N ASN A 391 1.66 -31.71 -16.61
CA ASN A 391 0.84 -32.91 -16.78
C ASN A 391 1.65 -34.22 -16.83
N ARG A 392 2.93 -34.17 -17.21
CA ARG A 392 3.82 -35.35 -17.23
C ARG A 392 4.24 -35.77 -15.83
N ASP A 393 4.46 -34.82 -14.94
CA ASP A 393 4.85 -35.09 -13.55
C ASP A 393 3.67 -35.50 -12.67
N VAL A 394 2.42 -35.11 -12.99
CA VAL A 394 1.21 -35.57 -12.27
C VAL A 394 0.88 -37.05 -12.54
N LYS A 395 1.40 -37.63 -13.64
CA LYS A 395 1.18 -39.03 -14.03
C LYS A 395 2.25 -40.01 -13.53
N LYS A 396 3.32 -39.51 -12.90
CA LYS A 396 4.34 -40.31 -12.20
C LYS A 396 4.07 -40.27 -10.71
#